data_AF-A0A7M7RGD1-F1
#
_entry.id   AF-A0A7M7RGD1-F1
#
_cell.length_a   1.000
_cell.length_b   1.000
_cell.length_c   1.000
_cell.angle_alpha   90.00
_cell.angle_beta   90.00
_cell.angle_gamma   90.00
#
_symmetry.space_group_name_H-M   'P 1'
#
loop_
_entity.id
_entity.type
_entity.pdbx_description
1 polymer ?
#
loop_
_entity_poly.entity_id
_entity_poly.type
_entity_poly.pdbx_seq_one_letter_code
_entity_poly.pdbx_strand_id
1 'polypeptide(L)'
;MGRRRAKKKPPQKKKMLGTLETQFTCPFCNHEKSCDVKMDRTRNVGVISCRVCLEDFQTSITYLSEPVDVYSDWIDACEQANA
;
A
#
# COMPACT_ATOMS: atom_id res chain seq x y z
N MET A 1 -33.97 17.63 46.55
CA MET A 1 -32.61 17.78 46.01
C MET A 1 -32.39 16.82 44.83
N GLY A 2 -32.88 17.18 43.63
CA GLY A 2 -32.86 16.30 42.44
C GLY A 2 -31.51 16.33 41.72
N ARG A 3 -30.75 15.23 41.80
CA ARG A 3 -29.48 15.06 41.07
C ARG A 3 -29.76 14.84 39.58
N ARG A 4 -29.57 15.88 38.75
CA ARG A 4 -29.59 15.75 37.28
C ARG A 4 -28.42 14.88 36.83
N ARG A 5 -28.70 13.73 36.21
CA ARG A 5 -27.69 12.87 35.59
C ARG A 5 -27.13 13.58 34.36
N ALA A 6 -25.84 13.90 34.37
CA ALA A 6 -25.15 14.42 33.19
C ALA A 6 -25.21 13.38 32.06
N LYS A 7 -25.71 13.77 30.88
CA LYS A 7 -25.67 12.94 29.66
C LYS A 7 -24.20 12.70 29.30
N LYS A 8 -23.73 11.46 29.44
CA LYS A 8 -22.39 11.05 28.96
C LYS A 8 -22.34 11.25 27.45
N LYS A 9 -21.35 12.00 26.96
CA LYS A 9 -21.07 12.12 25.52
C LYS A 9 -20.74 10.72 24.97
N PRO A 10 -21.27 10.33 23.80
CA PRO A 10 -20.92 9.05 23.20
C PRO A 10 -19.42 9.00 22.92
N PRO A 11 -18.78 7.83 23.07
CA PRO A 11 -17.36 7.68 22.77
C PRO A 11 -17.10 8.06 21.32
N GLN A 12 -16.07 8.88 21.08
CA GLN A 12 -15.63 9.21 19.73
C GLN A 12 -15.33 7.91 18.99
N LYS A 13 -15.98 7.71 17.83
CA LYS A 13 -15.69 6.57 16.95
C LYS A 13 -14.20 6.61 16.64
N LYS A 14 -13.46 5.57 17.04
CA LYS A 14 -12.06 5.38 16.65
C LYS A 14 -12.04 5.49 15.12
N LYS A 15 -11.31 6.47 14.59
CA LYS A 15 -10.96 6.47 13.17
C LYS A 15 -10.21 5.16 12.96
N MET A 16 -10.83 4.21 12.25
CA MET A 16 -10.08 3.07 11.74
C MET A 16 -8.96 3.67 10.91
N LEU A 17 -7.73 3.55 11.38
CA LEU A 17 -6.57 3.70 10.52
C LEU A 17 -6.76 2.61 9.47
N GLY A 18 -7.28 3.02 8.30
CA GLY A 18 -7.61 2.11 7.22
C GLY A 18 -6.37 1.30 6.86
N THR A 19 -6.60 0.04 6.47
CA THR A 19 -5.60 -0.80 5.84
C THR A 19 -4.75 0.03 4.88
N LEU A 20 -3.42 -0.03 5.04
CA LEU A 20 -2.45 0.63 4.16
C LEU A 20 -2.89 0.43 2.70
N GLU A 21 -2.99 1.53 1.94
CA GLU A 21 -3.44 1.45 0.55
C GLU A 21 -2.47 0.57 -0.25
N THR A 22 -2.98 -0.52 -0.84
CA THR A 22 -2.22 -1.45 -1.68
C THR A 22 -2.26 -1.07 -3.15
N GLN A 23 -2.70 0.15 -3.47
CA GLN A 23 -2.97 0.63 -4.82
C GLN A 23 -2.05 1.80 -5.14
N PHE A 24 -1.13 1.58 -6.07
CA PHE A 24 -0.10 2.56 -6.45
C PHE A 24 -0.30 3.07 -7.88
N THR A 25 0.31 4.22 -8.19
CA THR A 25 0.31 4.81 -9.53
C THR A 25 1.38 4.15 -10.39
N CYS A 26 1.09 3.82 -11.64
CA CYS A 26 2.09 3.21 -12.51
C CYS A 26 3.11 4.23 -13.04
N PRO A 27 4.42 3.99 -12.97
CA PRO A 27 5.43 4.90 -13.53
C PRO A 27 5.43 4.95 -15.07
N PHE A 28 4.86 3.94 -15.73
CA PHE A 28 4.84 3.84 -17.20
C PHE A 28 3.62 4.52 -17.82
N CYS A 29 2.42 4.17 -17.37
CA CYS A 29 1.17 4.69 -17.95
C CYS A 29 0.48 5.76 -17.11
N ASN A 30 1.05 6.12 -15.95
CA ASN A 30 0.60 7.19 -15.06
C ASN A 30 -0.88 7.09 -14.60
N HIS A 31 -1.50 5.92 -14.72
CA HIS A 31 -2.83 5.67 -14.19
C HIS A 31 -2.75 5.48 -12.68
N GLU A 32 -3.51 6.30 -11.94
CA GLU A 32 -3.61 6.21 -10.49
C GLU A 32 -4.23 4.87 -10.06
N LYS A 33 -3.76 4.34 -8.93
CA LYS A 33 -4.34 3.14 -8.28
C LYS A 33 -4.47 1.92 -9.21
N SER A 34 -3.56 1.83 -10.19
CA SER A 34 -3.59 0.81 -11.25
C SER A 34 -2.65 -0.38 -10.98
N CYS A 35 -1.77 -0.26 -9.98
CA CYS A 35 -0.78 -1.27 -9.67
C CYS A 35 -1.16 -2.09 -8.44
N ASP A 36 -1.09 -3.41 -8.56
CA ASP A 36 -1.27 -4.37 -7.47
C ASP A 36 0.05 -4.98 -7.06
N VAL A 37 0.20 -5.18 -5.75
CA VAL A 37 1.35 -5.84 -5.16
C VAL A 37 0.95 -7.17 -4.54
N LYS A 38 1.66 -8.24 -4.91
CA LYS A 38 1.54 -9.57 -4.34
C LYS A 38 2.81 -9.91 -3.55
N MET A 39 2.67 -10.07 -2.24
CA MET A 39 3.77 -10.43 -1.35
C MET A 39 3.79 -11.96 -1.12
N ASP A 40 4.76 -12.65 -1.72
CA ASP A 40 5.02 -14.06 -1.44
C ASP A 40 6.11 -14.22 -0.37
N ARG A 41 5.67 -14.30 0.89
CA ARG A 41 6.57 -14.47 2.04
C ARG A 41 7.22 -15.85 2.11
N THR A 42 6.69 -16.85 1.41
CA THR A 42 7.31 -18.19 1.43
C THR A 42 8.56 -18.23 0.57
N ARG A 43 8.55 -17.47 -0.53
CA ARG A 43 9.69 -17.34 -1.45
C ARG A 43 10.51 -16.08 -1.22
N ASN A 44 10.10 -15.21 -0.29
CA ASN A 44 10.70 -13.90 -0.06
C ASN A 44 10.72 -13.05 -1.34
N VAL A 45 9.61 -13.07 -2.09
CA VAL A 45 9.47 -12.36 -3.36
C VAL A 45 8.23 -11.46 -3.34
N GLY A 46 8.40 -10.20 -3.71
CA GLY A 46 7.33 -9.25 -3.99
C GLY A 46 7.17 -9.08 -5.49
N VAL A 47 5.93 -9.13 -5.98
CA VAL A 47 5.60 -8.88 -7.39
C VAL A 47 4.66 -7.69 -7.46
N ILE A 48 4.96 -6.71 -8.30
CA ILE A 48 4.06 -5.61 -8.64
C ILE A 48 3.66 -5.71 -10.11
N SER A 49 2.40 -5.42 -10.42
CA SER A 49 1.88 -5.46 -11.79
C SER A 49 0.85 -4.36 -12.03
N CYS A 50 0.91 -3.70 -13.19
CA CYS A 50 -0.07 -2.70 -13.60
C CYS A 50 -1.21 -3.35 -14.40
N ARG A 51 -2.47 -3.11 -14.00
CA ARG A 51 -3.65 -3.59 -14.73
C ARG A 51 -3.91 -2.89 -16.06
N VAL A 52 -3.26 -1.75 -16.32
CA VAL A 52 -3.51 -0.92 -17.50
C VAL A 52 -2.49 -1.18 -18.60
N CYS A 53 -1.19 -0.99 -18.31
CA CYS A 53 -0.13 -1.24 -19.30
C CYS A 53 0.45 -2.65 -19.25
N LEU A 54 0.02 -3.49 -18.30
CA LEU A 54 0.45 -4.88 -18.13
C LEU A 54 1.94 -5.08 -17.82
N GLU A 55 2.64 -4.01 -17.44
CA GLU A 55 4.03 -4.08 -16.98
C GLU A 55 4.09 -4.68 -15.58
N ASP A 56 5.08 -5.53 -15.34
CA ASP A 56 5.31 -6.18 -14.06
C ASP A 56 6.77 -6.13 -13.62
N PHE A 57 6.98 -6.23 -12.32
CA PHE A 57 8.31 -6.22 -11.71
C PHE A 57 8.35 -7.12 -10.48
N GLN A 58 9.52 -7.71 -10.26
CA GLN A 58 9.77 -8.61 -9.16
C GLN A 58 10.99 -8.16 -8.36
N THR A 59 10.84 -8.05 -7.04
CA THR A 59 11.93 -7.76 -6.10
C THR A 59 11.95 -8.76 -4.96
N SER A 60 13.11 -8.88 -4.29
CA SER A 60 13.22 -9.66 -3.06
C SER A 60 12.62 -8.90 -1.88
N ILE A 61 11.85 -9.58 -1.03
CA ILE A 61 11.25 -8.97 0.17
C ILE A 61 11.73 -9.67 1.43
N THR A 62 11.74 -8.95 2.55
CA THR A 62 11.99 -9.51 3.88
C THR A 62 10.68 -9.66 4.64
N TYR A 63 10.71 -10.16 5.87
CA TYR A 63 9.53 -10.19 6.75
C TYR A 63 9.01 -8.79 7.12
N LEU A 64 9.91 -7.80 7.18
CA LEU A 64 9.57 -6.42 7.53
C LEU A 64 9.08 -5.62 6.33
N SER A 65 9.29 -6.12 5.10
CA SER A 65 8.92 -5.38 3.90
C SER A 65 7.41 -5.20 3.79
N GLU A 66 6.96 -4.03 3.39
CA GLU A 66 5.57 -3.69 3.11
C GLU A 66 5.35 -3.52 1.60
N PRO A 67 4.09 -3.54 1.10
CA PRO A 67 3.82 -3.35 -0.32
C PRO A 67 4.40 -2.06 -0.92
N VAL A 68 4.56 -1.01 -0.11
CA VAL A 68 5.17 0.26 -0.51
C VAL A 68 6.66 0.12 -0.80
N ASP A 69 7.36 -0.82 -0.15
CA ASP A 69 8.78 -1.07 -0.40
C ASP A 69 8.95 -1.65 -1.81
N VAL A 70 8.09 -2.61 -2.19
CA VAL A 70 8.09 -3.19 -3.55
C VAL A 70 7.81 -2.13 -4.61
N TYR A 71 6.91 -1.19 -4.33
CA TYR A 71 6.66 -0.08 -5.24
C TYR A 71 7.87 0.85 -5.37
N SER A 72 8.53 1.19 -4.25
CA SER A 72 9.73 2.03 -4.25
C SER A 72 10.88 1.38 -5.02
N ASP A 73 11.13 0.09 -4.77
CA ASP A 73 12.12 -0.70 -5.51
C ASP A 73 11.85 -0.70 -7.02
N TRP A 74 10.58 -0.73 -7.43
CA TRP A 74 10.21 -0.67 -8.84
C TRP A 74 10.54 0.69 -9.47
N ILE A 75 10.26 1.78 -8.76
CA ILE A 75 10.63 3.14 -9.22
C ILE A 75 12.14 3.25 -9.38
N ASP A 76 12.90 2.85 -8.36
CA ASP A 76 14.37 2.92 -8.39
C ASP A 76 14.95 2.07 -9.53
N ALA A 77 14.39 0.88 -9.79
CA ALA A 77 14.79 0.03 -10.90
C ALA A 77 14.48 0.66 -12.27
N CYS A 78 13.33 1.34 -12.40
CA CYS A 78 12.97 2.07 -13.62
C CYS A 78 13.91 3.26 -13.86
N GLU A 79 14.27 4.01 -12.83
CA GLU A 79 15.21 5.12 -12.93
C GLU A 79 16.61 4.64 -13.31
N GLN A 80 17.09 3.56 -12.69
CA GLN A 80 18.39 2.96 -13.02
C GLN A 80 18.46 2.42 -14.45
N ALA A 81 17.38 1.85 -14.98
CA ALA A 81 17.34 1.35 -16.36
C ALA A 81 17.34 2.47 -17.41
N ASN A 82 16.94 3.69 -17.02
CA ASN A 82 16.86 4.86 -17.90
C ASN A 82 18.05 5.83 -17.76
N ALA A 83 19.00 5.55 -16.87
CA ALA A 83 20.24 6.31 -16.68
C ALA A 83 21.32 5.88 -17.68
#